data_AF-A0A7W6HH93-F1
#
_entry.id   AF-A0A7W6HH93-F1
#
_cell.length_a   1.000
_cell.length_b   1.000
_cell.length_c   1.000
_cell.angle_alpha   90.00
_cell.angle_beta   90.00
_cell.angle_gamma   90.00
#
_symmetry.space_group_name_H-M   'P 1'
#
loop_
_entity.id
_entity.type
_entity.pdbx_description
1 polymer ?
#
loop_
_entity_poly.entity_id
_entity_poly.type
_entity_poly.pdbx_seq_one_letter_code
_entity_poly.pdbx_strand_id
1 'polypeptide(L)' 'MSDDYAFIGLGMALGLGLGAMLGALVFDDIPMGIAIGLALGAGLGNAFGRHRQR' A
#
# COMPACT_ATOMS: atom_id res chain seq x y z
N MET A 1 -19.26 -9.55 1.67
CA MET A 1 -18.98 -8.12 1.36
C MET A 1 -17.71 -7.62 2.09
N SER A 2 -16.85 -8.50 2.59
CA SER A 2 -15.72 -8.14 3.47
C SER A 2 -14.35 -8.33 2.80
N ASP A 3 -14.26 -9.20 1.80
CA ASP A 3 -13.00 -9.58 1.16
C ASP A 3 -12.40 -8.46 0.29
N ASP A 4 -13.23 -7.70 -0.43
CA ASP A 4 -12.76 -6.59 -1.26
C ASP A 4 -12.03 -5.51 -0.43
N TYR A 5 -12.57 -5.18 0.74
CA TYR A 5 -11.93 -4.23 1.66
C TYR A 5 -10.70 -4.82 2.35
N ALA A 6 -10.66 -6.15 2.54
CA ALA A 6 -9.51 -6.82 3.12
C ALA A 6 -8.26 -6.68 2.23
N PHE A 7 -8.40 -6.79 0.90
CA PHE A 7 -7.27 -6.61 -0.03
C PHE A 7 -6.77 -5.17 -0.11
N ILE A 8 -7.69 -4.20 -0.09
CA ILE A 8 -7.31 -2.77 -0.05
C ILE A 8 -6.62 -2.44 1.27
N GLY A 9 -7.17 -2.92 2.40
CA GLY A 9 -6.58 -2.72 3.72
C GLY A 9 -5.20 -3.39 3.86
N LEU A 10 -5.04 -4.60 3.35
CA LEU A 10 -3.77 -5.32 3.35
C LEU A 10 -2.74 -4.65 2.44
N GLY A 11 -3.15 -4.18 1.26
CA GLY A 11 -2.32 -3.39 0.35
C GLY A 11 -1.84 -2.10 1.01
N MET A 12 -2.73 -1.37 1.69
CA MET A 12 -2.37 -0.17 2.45
C MET A 12 -1.42 -0.47 3.62
N ALA A 13 -1.65 -1.54 4.39
CA ALA A 13 -0.78 -1.90 5.51
C ALA A 13 0.63 -2.27 5.06
N LEU A 14 0.75 -3.07 3.99
CA LEU A 14 2.05 -3.40 3.39
C LEU A 14 2.73 -2.18 2.79
N GLY A 15 1.97 -1.36 2.07
CA GLY A 15 2.45 -0.12 1.48
C GLY A 15 2.96 0.87 2.52
N LEU A 16 2.25 1.03 3.64
CA LEU A 16 2.66 1.85 4.77
C LEU A 16 3.96 1.35 5.41
N GLY A 17 4.04 0.05 5.71
CA GLY A 17 5.22 -0.53 6.35
C GLY A 17 6.47 -0.44 5.47
N LEU A 18 6.35 -0.82 4.20
CA LEU A 18 7.45 -0.72 3.23
C LEU A 18 7.78 0.74 2.91
N GLY A 19 6.78 1.59 2.77
CA GLY A 19 6.92 3.01 2.49
C GLY A 19 7.67 3.75 3.59
N ALA A 20 7.29 3.54 4.85
CA ALA A 20 7.98 4.13 5.99
C ALA A 20 9.44 3.67 6.07
N MET A 21 9.70 2.38 5.84
CA MET A 21 11.05 1.81 5.82
C MET A 21 11.89 2.40 4.68
N LEU A 22 11.36 2.48 3.46
CA LEU A 22 12.05 3.08 2.31
C LEU A 22 12.23 4.59 2.48
N GLY A 23 11.25 5.29 3.04
CA GLY A 23 11.35 6.71 3.37
C GLY A 23 12.50 7.00 4.31
N ALA A 24 12.60 6.24 5.39
CA ALA A 24 13.68 6.37 6.37
C ALA A 24 15.04 5.97 5.80
N LEU A 25 15.12 4.87 5.02
CA LEU A 25 16.41 4.32 4.57
C LEU A 25 16.97 4.95 3.30
N VAL A 26 16.09 5.38 2.37
CA VAL A 26 16.49 5.85 1.04
C VAL A 26 16.38 7.36 0.92
N PHE A 27 15.30 7.93 1.45
CA PHE A 27 14.98 9.34 1.28
C PHE A 27 15.34 10.18 2.51
N ASP A 28 15.70 9.56 3.63
CA ASP A 28 15.84 10.20 4.96
C ASP A 28 14.60 11.03 5.36
N ASP A 29 13.47 10.71 4.72
CA ASP A 29 12.21 11.45 4.79
C ASP A 29 11.06 10.44 4.89
N ILE A 30 10.71 10.13 6.14
CA ILE A 30 9.62 9.23 6.49
C ILE A 30 8.28 9.66 5.83
N PRO A 31 7.88 10.95 5.83
CA PRO A 31 6.61 11.36 5.22
C PRO A 31 6.56 11.05 3.71
N MET A 32 7.69 11.25 3.02
CA MET A 32 7.78 10.99 1.58
C MET A 32 7.68 9.51 1.27
N GLY A 33 8.39 8.66 2.03
CA GLY A 33 8.27 7.21 1.88
C GLY A 33 6.89 6.67 2.21
N ILE A 34 6.24 7.17 3.26
CA ILE A 34 4.85 6.82 3.59
C ILE A 34 3.91 7.18 2.44
N ALA A 35 4.04 8.37 1.84
CA ALA A 35 3.20 8.79 0.72
C ALA A 35 3.38 7.88 -0.51
N ILE A 36 4.62 7.55 -0.86
CA ILE A 36 4.94 6.64 -1.97
C ILE A 36 4.40 5.23 -1.68
N GLY A 37 4.66 4.71 -0.48
CA GLY A 37 4.21 3.39 -0.07
C GLY A 37 2.70 3.26 -0.01
N LEU A 38 1.98 4.27 0.49
CA LEU A 38 0.52 4.32 0.46
C LEU A 38 -0.02 4.32 -0.96
N ALA A 39 0.53 5.13 -1.86
CA ALA A 39 0.08 5.20 -3.25
C ALA A 39 0.26 3.85 -3.96
N LEU A 40 1.41 3.20 -3.76
CA LEU A 40 1.68 1.87 -4.30
C LEU A 40 0.80 0.79 -3.67
N GLY A 41 0.69 0.78 -2.34
CA GLY A 41 -0.10 -0.19 -1.58
C GLY A 41 -1.60 -0.11 -1.89
N ALA A 42 -2.15 1.10 -2.00
CA ALA A 42 -3.54 1.31 -2.41
C ALA A 42 -3.76 0.91 -3.87
N GLY A 43 -2.83 1.26 -4.77
CA GLY A 43 -2.89 0.87 -6.18
C GLY A 43 -2.87 -0.65 -6.38
N LEU A 44 -1.97 -1.34 -5.67
CA LEU A 44 -1.86 -2.81 -5.68
C LEU A 44 -3.09 -3.45 -5.04
N GLY A 45 -3.53 -2.99 -3.86
CA GLY A 45 -4.72 -3.52 -3.19
C GLY A 45 -5.98 -3.41 -4.05
N ASN A 46 -6.14 -2.28 -4.75
CA ASN A 46 -7.23 -2.08 -5.72
C ASN A 46 -7.09 -2.95 -6.97
N ALA A 47 -5.87 -3.13 -7.50
CA ALA A 47 -5.63 -3.98 -8.66
C ALA A 47 -5.89 -5.47 -8.36
N PHE A 48 -5.43 -5.96 -7.21
CA PHE A 48 -5.65 -7.34 -6.76
C PHE A 48 -7.11 -7.60 -6.40
N GLY A 49 -7.80 -6.64 -5.77
CA GLY A 49 -9.25 -6.73 -5.52
C GLY A 49 -10.05 -6.82 -6.83
N ARG A 50 -9.70 -6.00 -7.83
CA ARG A 50 -10.35 -6.03 -9.16
C ARG A 50 -10.11 -7.32 -9.95
N HIS A 51 -8.95 -7.96 -9.79
CA HIS A 51 -8.63 -9.17 -10.56
C HIS A 51 -9.46 -10.40 -10.13
N ARG A 52 -10.05 -10.39 -8.93
CA ARG A 52 -10.88 -11.51 -8.44
C ARG A 52 -12.37 -11.41 -8.83
N GLN A 53 -12.77 -10.30 -9.47
CA GLN A 53 -14.14 -10.08 -9.98
C GLN A 53 -14.29 -10.37 -11.49
N ARG A 54 -13.28 -10.95 -12.15
CA ARG A 54 -13.40 -11.53 -13.52
C ARG A 54 -13.24 -13.04 -13.46
#